data_AF-A0A8T3Q0P0-F1
#
_entry.id   AF-A0A8T3Q0P0-F1
#
_cell.length_a   1.000
_cell.length_b   1.000
_cell.length_c   1.000
_cell.angle_alpha   90.00
_cell.angle_beta   90.00
_cell.angle_gamma   90.00
#
_symmetry.space_group_name_H-M   'P 1'
#
loop_
_entity.id
_entity.type
_entity.pdbx_description
1 polymer ?
#
loop_
_entity_poly.entity_id
_entity_poly.type
_entity_poly.pdbx_seq_one_letter_code
_entity_poly.pdbx_strand_id
1 'polypeptide(L)'
;MDRSGLVDWYARNRLRSRSLFDLIDPAVYYSRPIALRNPIVFYEGHLPAFSVIALLKRGLGQPGVDEPLEQLFARGIDPDSPDAAVPRSG
;
A
#
# COMPACT_ATOMS: atom_id res chain seq x y z
N MET A 1 2.48 -17.76 -17.62
CA MET A 1 2.80 -16.42 -18.17
C MET A 1 4.31 -16.32 -18.24
N ASP A 2 4.84 -15.76 -19.32
CA ASP A 2 6.25 -15.39 -19.42
C ASP A 2 6.51 -14.06 -18.69
N ARG A 3 7.76 -13.59 -18.72
CA ARG A 3 8.14 -12.34 -18.05
C ARG A 3 7.34 -11.14 -18.56
N SER A 4 7.13 -11.03 -19.87
CA SER A 4 6.34 -9.93 -20.45
C SER A 4 4.91 -9.96 -19.93
N GLY A 5 4.27 -11.13 -19.94
CA GLY A 5 2.90 -11.28 -19.44
C GLY A 5 2.76 -10.95 -17.96
N LEU A 6 3.77 -11.24 -17.13
CA LEU A 6 3.78 -10.84 -15.72
C LEU A 6 3.90 -9.32 -15.53
N VAL A 7 4.74 -8.66 -16.33
CA VAL A 7 4.89 -7.19 -16.31
C VAL A 7 3.58 -6.52 -16.73
N ASP A 8 2.94 -6.98 -17.80
CA ASP A 8 1.66 -6.46 -18.26
C ASP A 8 0.55 -6.68 -17.23
N TRP A 9 0.53 -7.85 -16.60
CA TRP A 9 -0.41 -8.13 -15.53
C TRP A 9 -0.21 -7.20 -14.34
N TYR A 10 1.03 -6.96 -13.91
CA TYR A 10 1.33 -6.01 -12.84
C TYR A 10 0.87 -4.59 -13.21
N ALA A 11 1.21 -4.11 -14.40
CA ALA A 11 0.84 -2.78 -14.88
C ALA A 11 -0.69 -2.59 -14.91
N ARG A 12 -1.43 -3.57 -15.43
CA ARG A 12 -2.91 -3.54 -15.43
C ARG A 12 -3.50 -3.48 -14.02
N ASN A 13 -2.95 -4.25 -13.07
CA ASN A 13 -3.42 -4.20 -11.69
C ASN A 13 -3.11 -2.84 -11.04
N ARG A 14 -1.96 -2.23 -11.34
CA ARG A 14 -1.63 -0.87 -10.86
C ARG A 14 -2.58 0.18 -11.40
N LEU A 15 -2.91 0.13 -12.69
CA LEU A 15 -3.89 1.02 -13.30
C LEU A 15 -5.28 0.84 -12.68
N ARG A 16 -5.70 -0.42 -12.45
CA ARG A 16 -6.99 -0.72 -11.81
C ARG A 16 -7.05 -0.18 -10.37
N SER A 17 -6.00 -0.36 -9.58
CA SER A 17 -5.97 0.22 -8.23
C SER A 17 -6.05 1.74 -8.31
N ARG A 18 -5.30 2.38 -9.22
CA ARG A 18 -5.34 3.83 -9.39
C ARG A 18 -6.74 4.34 -9.73
N SER A 19 -7.43 3.69 -10.67
CA SER A 19 -8.78 4.08 -11.06
C SER A 19 -9.80 3.97 -9.93
N LEU A 20 -9.55 3.11 -8.92
CA LEU A 20 -10.40 3.03 -7.74
C LEU A 20 -10.18 4.22 -6.79
N PHE A 21 -8.94 4.68 -6.64
CA PHE A 21 -8.64 5.88 -5.83
C PHE A 21 -9.13 7.16 -6.51
N ASP A 22 -9.14 7.22 -7.86
CA ASP A 22 -9.70 8.35 -8.60
C ASP A 22 -11.22 8.55 -8.39
N LEU A 23 -11.94 7.55 -7.85
CA LEU A 23 -13.36 7.66 -7.48
C LEU A 23 -13.58 8.38 -6.14
N ILE A 24 -12.53 8.59 -5.36
CA ILE A 24 -12.61 9.15 -4.02
C ILE A 24 -12.63 10.67 -4.12
N ASP A 25 -13.51 11.33 -3.37
CA ASP A 25 -13.50 12.78 -3.23
C ASP A 25 -12.13 13.24 -2.70
N PRO A 26 -11.40 14.11 -3.43
CA PRO A 26 -10.10 14.61 -2.98
C PRO A 26 -10.13 15.24 -1.58
N ALA A 27 -11.27 15.81 -1.17
CA ALA A 27 -11.43 16.41 0.16
C ALA A 27 -11.32 15.40 1.31
N VAL A 28 -11.57 14.10 1.06
CA VAL A 28 -11.50 13.05 2.08
C VAL A 28 -10.22 12.21 2.00
N TYR A 29 -9.33 12.47 1.04
CA TYR A 29 -8.14 11.64 0.78
C TYR A 29 -7.23 11.44 2.00
N TYR A 30 -7.11 12.46 2.86
CA TYR A 30 -6.34 12.41 4.10
C TYR A 30 -7.18 12.07 5.34
N SER A 31 -8.48 11.87 5.18
CA SER A 31 -9.38 11.55 6.28
C SER A 31 -9.29 10.08 6.69
N ARG A 32 -9.79 9.78 7.89
CA ARG A 32 -9.88 8.44 8.46
C ARG A 32 -11.34 8.14 8.84
N PRO A 33 -12.21 7.86 7.86
CA PRO A 33 -13.66 7.81 8.07
C PRO A 33 -14.11 6.60 8.89
N ILE A 34 -13.32 5.52 8.91
CA ILE A 34 -13.57 4.32 9.71
C ILE A 34 -12.51 4.25 10.80
N ALA A 35 -12.93 4.28 12.06
CA ALA A 35 -12.03 4.40 13.21
C ALA A 35 -11.07 3.20 13.42
N LEU A 36 -11.34 2.06 12.79
CA LEU A 36 -10.44 0.90 12.78
C LEU A 36 -9.58 0.82 11.53
N ARG A 37 -9.63 1.82 10.64
CA ARG A 37 -8.90 1.84 9.37
C ARG A 37 -7.84 2.92 9.37
N ASN A 38 -6.82 2.76 8.54
CA ASN A 38 -5.86 3.81 8.24
C ASN A 38 -6.51 4.93 7.38
N PRO A 39 -5.90 6.14 7.31
CA PRO A 39 -6.34 7.17 6.38
C PRO A 39 -6.33 6.65 4.93
N ILE A 40 -7.21 7.16 4.08
CA ILE A 40 -7.37 6.65 2.69
C ILE A 40 -6.03 6.65 1.92
N VAL A 41 -5.28 7.76 2.01
CA VAL A 41 -3.93 7.91 1.44
C VAL A 41 -2.97 6.77 1.79
N PHE A 42 -3.13 6.13 2.96
CA PHE A 42 -2.27 5.03 3.35
C PHE A 42 -2.36 3.86 2.37
N TYR A 43 -3.56 3.50 1.90
CA TYR A 43 -3.75 2.36 1.01
C TYR A 43 -3.20 2.62 -0.39
N GLU A 44 -3.23 3.87 -0.87
CA GLU A 44 -2.65 4.21 -2.17
C GLU A 44 -1.13 4.03 -2.17
N GLY A 45 -0.46 4.31 -1.05
CA GLY A 45 0.98 4.05 -0.87
C GLY A 45 1.33 2.62 -0.46
N HIS A 46 0.48 1.95 0.34
CA HIS A 46 0.69 0.59 0.82
C HIS A 46 0.78 -0.43 -0.33
N LEU A 47 -0.14 -0.36 -1.28
CA LEU A 47 -0.19 -1.30 -2.41
C LEU A 47 1.11 -1.37 -3.24
N PRO A 48 1.68 -0.25 -3.73
CA PRO A 48 2.95 -0.28 -4.43
C PRO A 48 4.14 -0.58 -3.50
N ALA A 49 4.13 -0.09 -2.25
CA ALA A 49 5.21 -0.36 -1.30
C ALA A 49 5.38 -1.86 -1.03
N PHE A 50 4.28 -2.63 -0.97
CA PHE A 50 4.36 -4.08 -0.83
C PHE A 50 5.15 -4.74 -1.97
N SER A 51 5.01 -4.26 -3.21
CA SER A 51 5.76 -4.79 -4.35
C SER A 51 7.25 -4.44 -4.25
N VAL A 52 7.60 -3.24 -3.79
CA VAL A 52 9.00 -2.85 -3.55
C VAL A 52 9.62 -3.69 -2.44
N ILE A 53 8.93 -3.83 -1.31
CA ILE A 53 9.45 -4.54 -0.14
C ILE A 53 9.52 -6.05 -0.37
N ALA A 54 8.43 -6.66 -0.85
CA ALA A 54 8.33 -8.12 -0.96
C ALA A 54 9.05 -8.65 -2.20
N LEU A 55 8.89 -8.02 -3.36
CA LEU A 55 9.49 -8.49 -4.60
C LEU A 55 10.91 -7.95 -4.79
N LEU A 56 11.11 -6.63 -4.80
CA LEU A 56 12.42 -6.07 -5.11
C LEU A 56 13.44 -6.35 -3.99
N LYS A 57 13.16 -5.87 -2.77
CA LYS A 57 14.12 -5.98 -1.66
C LYS A 57 14.28 -7.42 -1.18
N ARG A 58 13.19 -8.09 -0.82
CA ARG A 58 13.24 -9.44 -0.23
C ARG A 58 13.38 -10.54 -1.29
N GLY A 59 12.60 -10.48 -2.36
CA GLY A 59 12.56 -11.53 -3.39
C GLY A 59 13.76 -11.52 -4.33
N LEU A 60 14.26 -10.33 -4.71
CA LEU A 60 15.31 -10.17 -5.72
C LEU A 60 16.62 -9.59 -5.16
N GLY A 61 16.66 -9.20 -3.88
CA GLY A 61 17.84 -8.58 -3.27
C GLY A 61 18.22 -7.23 -3.89
N GLN A 62 17.28 -6.57 -4.57
CA GLN A 62 17.50 -5.29 -5.25
C GLN A 62 17.29 -4.12 -4.27
N PRO A 63 17.91 -2.95 -4.52
CA PRO A 63 17.62 -1.76 -3.75
C PRO A 63 16.14 -1.38 -3.86
N GLY A 64 15.64 -0.74 -2.79
CA GLY A 64 14.32 -0.12 -2.78
C GLY A 64 14.25 1.15 -3.62
N VAL A 65 13.18 1.91 -3.43
CA VAL A 65 12.94 3.21 -4.09
C VAL A 65 13.14 4.35 -3.10
N ASP A 66 12.53 4.27 -1.92
CA ASP A 66 12.54 5.32 -0.90
C ASP A 66 12.31 4.68 0.48
N GLU A 67 13.38 4.57 1.26
CA GLU A 67 13.37 3.85 2.55
C GLU A 67 12.37 4.45 3.56
N PRO A 68 12.26 5.79 3.74
CA PRO A 68 11.21 6.38 4.57
C PRO A 68 9.79 6.02 4.15
N LEU A 69 9.46 6.10 2.86
CA LEU A 69 8.12 5.77 2.38
C LEU A 69 7.84 4.27 2.51
N GLU A 70 8.84 3.42 2.23
CA GLU A 70 8.74 1.99 2.44
C GLU A 70 8.43 1.65 3.90
N GLN A 71 9.11 2.29 4.86
CA GLN A 71 8.84 2.09 6.29
C GLN A 71 7.45 2.60 6.69
N LEU A 72 7.04 3.77 6.20
CA LEU A 72 5.71 4.34 6.44
C LEU A 72 4.60 3.38 5.99
N PHE A 73 4.76 2.82 4.79
CA PHE A 73 3.76 1.98 4.15
C PHE A 73 3.91 0.47 4.44
N ALA A 74 5.00 0.04 5.09
CA ALA A 74 5.19 -1.35 5.54
C ALA A 74 4.33 -1.73 6.75
N ARG A 75 3.65 -0.77 7.38
CA ARG A 75 2.84 -1.01 8.59
C ARG A 75 1.75 -2.04 8.30
N GLY A 76 1.48 -2.89 9.30
CA GLY A 76 0.48 -3.95 9.23
C GLY A 76 -0.93 -3.43 8.93
N ILE A 77 -1.77 -4.31 8.42
CA ILE A 77 -3.16 -4.01 8.09
C ILE A 77 -3.99 -3.74 9.35
N ASP A 78 -5.17 -3.21 9.10
CA ASP A 78 -6.10 -2.70 10.10
C ASP A 78 -6.47 -3.72 11.17
N PRO A 79 -6.55 -3.30 12.45
CA PRO A 79 -6.98 -4.15 13.54
C PRO A 79 -8.46 -4.58 13.39
N ASP A 80 -8.76 -5.79 13.83
CA ASP A 80 -10.13 -6.35 13.81
C ASP A 80 -11.02 -5.85 14.96
N SER A 81 -10.41 -5.28 16.00
CA SER A 81 -11.11 -4.71 17.15
C SER A 81 -10.40 -3.48 17.71
N PRO A 82 -11.09 -2.61 18.47
CA PRO A 82 -10.46 -1.49 19.17
C PRO A 82 -9.35 -1.95 20.12
N ASP A 83 -9.51 -3.11 20.77
CA ASP A 83 -8.50 -3.66 21.68
C ASP A 83 -7.26 -4.17 20.94
N ALA A 84 -7.43 -4.62 19.70
CA ALA A 84 -6.32 -4.96 18.80
C ALA A 84 -5.70 -3.72 18.12
N ALA A 85 -6.40 -2.58 18.16
CA ALA A 85 -5.93 -1.29 17.66
C ALA A 85 -4.95 -0.61 18.62
N VAL A 86 -4.00 -1.37 19.17
CA VAL A 86 -2.92 -0.78 19.95
C VAL A 86 -2.04 0.01 18.97
N PRO A 87 -1.83 1.32 19.18
CA PRO A 87 -0.86 2.06 18.40
C PRO A 87 0.48 1.39 18.63
N ARG A 88 1.05 0.77 17.60
CA ARG A 88 2.49 0.48 17.60
C ARG A 88 3.18 1.81 17.36
N SER A 89 3.19 2.65 18.39
CA SER A 89 4.00 3.85 18.47
C SER A 89 5.45 3.38 18.31
N GLY A 90 5.99 3.63 17.12
CA GLY A 90 7.42 3.83 16.94
C GLY A 90 7.79 5.23 17.38
#